data_AF-A0AA40LIU4-F1
#
_entry.id   AF-A0AA40LIU4-F1
#
_cell.length_a   1.000
_cell.length_b   1.000
_cell.length_c   1.000
_cell.angle_alpha   90.00
_cell.angle_beta   90.00
_cell.angle_gamma   90.00
#
_symmetry.space_group_name_H-M   'P 1'
#
loop_
_entity.id
_entity.type
_entity.pdbx_description
1 polymer ?
#
loop_
_entity_poly.entity_id
_entity_poly.type
_entity_poly.pdbx_seq_one_letter_code
_entity_poly.pdbx_strand_id
1 'polypeptide(L)'
;MLTSTTLGPCRPFALPGGETGQEASTCEKEEERRKRCWEKNKVAAAPRQNKEWKEFLQRESEWLELMNTELKTQMEELKQERQRLILMHNRHRPTCIIRTSSIKTPDSEGNPLLEQLEKK
;
A
#
# COMPACT_ATOMS: atom_id res chain seq x y z
N MET A 1 -25.50 -52.19 -15.48
CA MET A 1 -24.09 -52.41 -15.91
C MET A 1 -23.26 -51.21 -15.48
N LEU A 2 -22.82 -51.18 -14.22
CA LEU A 2 -21.73 -50.32 -13.75
C LEU A 2 -20.99 -51.15 -12.69
N THR A 3 -19.73 -51.47 -12.97
CA THR A 3 -18.87 -52.31 -12.15
C THR A 3 -18.40 -51.52 -10.92
N SER A 4 -18.75 -52.00 -9.73
CA SER A 4 -18.17 -51.55 -8.46
C SER A 4 -16.66 -51.81 -8.44
N THR A 5 -15.85 -50.75 -8.52
CA THR A 5 -14.46 -50.80 -8.05
C THR A 5 -14.47 -50.56 -6.55
N THR A 6 -14.30 -51.64 -5.77
CA THR A 6 -14.14 -51.56 -4.32
C THR A 6 -12.75 -50.99 -4.00
N LEU A 7 -12.70 -49.76 -3.48
CA LEU A 7 -11.55 -49.25 -2.74
C LEU A 7 -11.44 -50.07 -1.45
N GLY A 8 -10.44 -50.97 -1.41
CA GLY A 8 -10.16 -51.79 -0.23
C GLY A 8 -9.70 -50.94 0.96
N PRO A 9 -9.95 -51.38 2.20
CA PRO A 9 -9.50 -50.67 3.39
C PRO A 9 -7.97 -50.75 3.54
N CYS A 10 -7.37 -49.64 3.99
CA CYS A 10 -5.96 -49.58 4.40
C CYS A 10 -5.68 -50.68 5.43
N ARG A 11 -4.84 -51.65 5.05
CA ARG A 11 -4.33 -52.67 5.97
C ARG A 11 -3.48 -52.01 7.06
N PRO A 12 -3.72 -52.27 8.35
CA PRO A 12 -2.78 -51.92 9.39
C PRO A 12 -1.50 -52.74 9.21
N PHE A 13 -0.36 -52.05 9.18
CA PHE A 13 0.97 -52.66 9.19
C PHE A 13 1.18 -53.32 10.56
N ALA A 14 1.21 -54.64 10.62
CA ALA A 14 1.47 -55.38 11.85
C ALA A 14 2.96 -55.33 12.19
N LEU A 15 3.31 -54.97 13.42
CA LEU A 15 4.60 -55.27 14.03
C LEU A 15 4.41 -55.84 15.45
N PRO A 16 5.34 -56.68 15.93
CA PRO A 16 5.11 -57.68 16.96
C PRO A 16 5.23 -57.09 18.37
N GLY A 17 4.69 -57.85 19.34
CA GLY A 17 4.37 -57.39 20.68
C GLY A 17 5.53 -57.08 21.62
N GLY A 18 5.17 -56.47 22.74
CA GLY A 18 6.01 -56.31 23.93
C GLY A 18 5.79 -54.97 24.63
N GLU A 19 5.41 -55.01 25.92
CA GLU A 19 5.68 -53.98 26.93
C GLU A 19 4.69 -52.79 27.07
N THR A 20 3.48 -53.10 27.52
CA THR A 20 2.57 -52.12 28.15
C THR A 20 3.13 -51.68 29.51
N GLY A 21 3.98 -50.65 29.51
CA GLY A 21 4.51 -50.05 30.75
C GLY A 21 5.37 -48.80 30.57
N GLN A 22 5.94 -48.58 29.39
CA GLN A 22 6.76 -47.39 29.10
C GLN A 22 6.08 -46.34 28.21
N GLU A 23 4.96 -46.69 27.57
CA GLU A 23 4.27 -45.84 26.59
C GLU A 23 3.69 -44.55 27.18
N ALA A 24 3.29 -44.54 28.46
CA ALA A 24 2.75 -43.34 29.12
C ALA A 24 3.84 -42.28 29.37
N SER A 25 5.04 -42.71 29.81
CA SER A 25 6.16 -41.78 30.06
C SER A 25 6.78 -41.25 28.77
N THR A 26 6.78 -42.05 27.70
CA THR A 26 7.19 -41.57 26.37
C THR A 26 6.15 -40.64 25.77
N CYS A 27 4.85 -40.91 25.96
CA CYS A 27 3.76 -40.05 25.53
C CYS A 27 3.81 -38.67 26.21
N GLU A 28 4.04 -38.59 27.52
CA GLU A 28 4.15 -37.32 28.26
C GLU A 28 5.38 -36.50 27.83
N LYS A 29 6.54 -37.15 27.65
CA LYS A 29 7.75 -36.52 27.12
C LYS A 29 7.58 -36.04 25.67
N GLU A 30 6.80 -36.77 24.87
CA GLU A 30 6.48 -36.41 23.50
C GLU A 30 5.49 -35.23 23.45
N GLU A 31 4.49 -35.18 24.32
CA GLU A 31 3.62 -34.02 24.49
C GLU A 31 4.39 -32.77 24.91
N GLU A 32 5.35 -32.87 25.84
CA GLU A 32 6.22 -31.74 26.18
C GLU A 32 7.07 -31.27 25.00
N ARG A 33 7.56 -32.19 24.17
CA ARG A 33 8.28 -31.84 22.93
C ARG A 33 7.35 -31.14 21.93
N ARG A 34 6.11 -31.59 21.79
CA ARG A 34 5.09 -30.95 20.95
C ARG A 34 4.73 -29.56 21.46
N LYS A 35 4.53 -29.38 22.78
CA LYS A 35 4.29 -28.09 23.43
C LYS A 35 5.46 -27.12 23.22
N ARG A 36 6.70 -27.58 23.40
CA ARG A 36 7.91 -26.78 23.11
C ARG A 36 8.04 -26.41 21.63
N CYS A 37 7.68 -27.31 20.72
CA CYS A 37 7.70 -27.02 19.27
C CYS A 37 6.59 -26.03 18.89
N TRP A 38 5.40 -26.17 19.46
CA TRP A 38 4.26 -25.28 19.24
C TRP A 38 4.55 -23.87 19.74
N GLU A 39 5.10 -23.69 20.94
CA GLU A 39 5.49 -22.37 21.45
C GLU A 39 6.58 -21.71 20.59
N LYS A 40 7.56 -22.48 20.14
CA LYS A 40 8.58 -22.00 19.19
C LYS A 40 7.98 -21.63 17.84
N ASN A 41 7.02 -22.41 17.34
CA ASN A 41 6.30 -22.14 16.10
C ASN A 41 5.35 -20.95 16.23
N LYS A 42 4.71 -20.76 17.39
CA LYS A 42 3.83 -19.62 17.72
C LYS A 42 4.59 -18.30 17.68
N VAL A 43 5.82 -18.28 18.21
CA VAL A 43 6.70 -17.10 18.15
C VAL A 43 7.28 -16.90 16.75
N ALA A 44 7.57 -17.97 16.01
CA ALA A 44 8.01 -17.89 14.61
C ALA A 44 6.90 -17.45 13.65
N ALA A 45 5.64 -17.75 13.97
CA ALA A 45 4.45 -17.33 13.22
C ALA A 45 3.98 -15.90 13.56
N ALA A 46 4.69 -15.17 14.43
CA ALA A 46 4.46 -13.74 14.58
C ALA A 46 4.84 -13.04 13.25
N PRO A 47 3.91 -12.32 12.58
CA PRO A 47 4.17 -11.73 11.28
C PRO A 47 5.10 -10.51 11.43
N ARG A 48 6.42 -10.76 11.48
CA ARG A 48 7.45 -9.73 11.64
C ARG A 48 7.70 -8.93 10.34
N GLN A 49 7.38 -9.51 9.17
CA GLN A 49 7.49 -8.83 7.86
C GLN A 49 6.19 -8.17 7.36
N ASN A 50 5.08 -8.20 8.09
CA ASN A 50 3.86 -7.52 7.63
C ASN A 50 3.65 -6.18 8.35
N LYS A 51 4.06 -6.09 9.62
CA LYS A 51 3.93 -4.85 10.41
C LYS A 51 4.89 -3.75 9.95
N GLU A 52 6.17 -4.07 9.78
CA GLU A 52 7.19 -3.08 9.40
C GLU A 52 6.92 -2.45 8.02
N TRP A 53 6.44 -3.23 7.04
CA TRP A 53 6.09 -2.72 5.72
C TRP A 53 4.82 -1.86 5.74
N LYS A 54 3.83 -2.24 6.55
CA LYS A 54 2.63 -1.41 6.76
C LYS A 54 2.97 -0.10 7.46
N GLU A 55 3.82 -0.12 8.48
CA GLU A 55 4.27 1.08 9.19
C GLU A 55 5.15 1.98 8.32
N PHE A 56 5.95 1.42 7.41
CA PHE A 56 6.68 2.18 6.41
C PHE A 56 5.75 2.85 5.41
N LEU A 57 4.83 2.08 4.80
CA LEU A 57 3.85 2.62 3.85
C LEU A 57 2.93 3.66 4.49
N GLN A 58 2.55 3.48 5.76
CA GLN A 58 1.75 4.42 6.51
C GLN A 58 2.48 5.76 6.68
N ARG A 59 3.74 5.73 7.13
CA ARG A 59 4.55 6.95 7.27
C ARG A 59 4.83 7.64 5.93
N GLU A 60 5.07 6.85 4.89
CA GLU A 60 5.23 7.38 3.54
C GLU A 60 3.94 8.06 3.05
N SER A 61 2.78 7.45 3.31
CA SER A 61 1.48 8.03 2.97
C SER A 61 1.23 9.34 3.71
N GLU A 62 1.51 9.39 5.01
CA GLU A 62 1.39 10.60 5.82
C GLU A 62 2.32 11.72 5.31
N TRP A 63 3.56 11.37 4.95
CA TRP A 63 4.51 12.32 4.38
C TRP A 63 4.04 12.85 3.02
N LEU A 64 3.56 11.97 2.14
CA LEU A 64 3.00 12.36 0.85
C LEU A 64 1.76 13.23 1.00
N GLU A 65 0.88 12.96 1.96
CA GLU A 65 -0.29 13.79 2.26
C GLU A 65 0.15 15.20 2.71
N LEU A 66 1.14 15.30 3.58
CA LEU A 66 1.69 16.58 4.00
C LEU A 66 2.25 17.36 2.81
N MET A 67 3.11 16.75 2.00
CA MET A 67 3.66 17.39 0.80
C MET A 67 2.57 17.77 -0.20
N ASN A 68 1.53 16.95 -0.36
CA ASN A 68 0.42 17.23 -1.25
C ASN A 68 -0.37 18.47 -0.80
N THR A 69 -0.63 18.61 0.50
CA THR A 69 -1.32 19.78 1.05
C THR A 69 -0.47 21.04 0.93
N GLU A 70 0.83 20.95 1.17
CA GLU A 70 1.78 22.06 0.98
C GLU A 70 1.79 22.52 -0.48
N LEU A 71 1.99 21.60 -1.42
CA LEU A 71 2.00 21.92 -2.85
C LEU A 71 0.67 22.50 -3.32
N LYS A 72 -0.47 21.98 -2.84
CA LYS A 72 -1.80 22.54 -3.13
C LYS A 72 -1.94 23.97 -2.62
N THR A 73 -1.43 24.25 -1.43
CA THR A 73 -1.44 25.60 -0.83
C THR A 73 -0.59 26.55 -1.68
N GLN A 74 0.64 26.17 -2.01
CA GLN A 74 1.51 26.96 -2.88
C GLN A 74 0.90 27.21 -4.27
N MET A 75 0.24 26.20 -4.85
CA MET A 75 -0.50 26.37 -6.10
C MET A 75 -1.61 27.41 -5.99
N GLU A 76 -2.36 27.40 -4.88
CA GLU A 76 -3.46 28.34 -4.68
C GLU A 76 -2.97 29.76 -4.43
N GLU A 77 -1.92 29.94 -3.63
CA GLU A 77 -1.26 31.24 -3.44
C GLU A 77 -0.77 31.84 -4.75
N LEU A 78 -0.09 31.05 -5.58
CA LEU A 78 0.39 31.49 -6.89
C LEU A 78 -0.75 31.83 -7.85
N LYS A 79 -1.86 31.07 -7.81
CA LYS A 79 -3.07 31.38 -8.59
C LYS A 79 -3.68 32.71 -8.16
N GLN A 80 -3.77 32.98 -6.87
CA GLN A 80 -4.30 34.23 -6.33
C GLN A 80 -3.42 35.41 -6.71
N GLU A 81 -2.09 35.30 -6.58
CA GLU A 81 -1.18 36.37 -6.97
C GLU A 81 -1.24 36.63 -8.48
N ARG A 82 -1.35 35.58 -9.32
CA ARG A 82 -1.60 35.74 -10.76
C ARG A 82 -2.89 36.52 -11.02
N GLN A 83 -4.00 36.16 -10.37
CA GLN A 83 -5.27 36.86 -10.54
C GLN A 83 -5.17 38.34 -10.12
N ARG A 84 -4.49 38.61 -9.00
CA ARG A 84 -4.24 39.97 -8.52
C ARG A 84 -3.45 40.79 -9.54
N LEU A 85 -2.38 40.24 -10.10
CA LEU A 85 -1.56 40.89 -11.12
C LEU A 85 -2.35 41.16 -12.40
N ILE A 86 -3.19 40.21 -12.84
CA ILE A 86 -4.07 40.39 -14.00
C ILE A 86 -5.05 41.54 -13.76
N LEU A 87 -5.70 41.58 -12.60
CA LEU A 87 -6.63 42.66 -12.25
C LEU A 87 -5.94 44.03 -12.25
N MET A 88 -4.75 44.09 -11.65
CA MET A 88 -3.91 45.29 -11.65
C MET A 88 -3.55 45.74 -13.07
N HIS A 89 -3.12 44.79 -13.91
CA HIS A 89 -2.78 45.07 -15.30
C HIS A 89 -3.98 45.57 -16.10
N ASN A 90 -5.14 44.92 -15.96
CA ASN A 90 -6.36 45.29 -16.67
C ASN A 90 -6.85 46.69 -16.31
N ARG A 91 -6.71 47.10 -15.05
CA ARG A 91 -7.01 48.49 -14.63
C ARG A 91 -6.05 49.51 -15.24
N HIS A 92 -4.78 49.16 -15.40
CA HIS A 92 -3.77 50.05 -15.98
C HIS A 92 -3.84 50.12 -17.52
N ARG A 93 -4.28 49.06 -18.18
CA ARG A 93 -4.37 48.96 -19.66
C ARG A 93 -4.93 50.20 -20.37
N PRO A 94 -6.03 50.86 -19.93
CA PRO A 94 -6.56 52.05 -20.61
C PRO A 94 -5.69 53.31 -20.47
N THR A 95 -4.84 53.40 -19.45
CA THR A 95 -3.94 54.54 -19.20
C THR A 95 -2.50 54.28 -19.65
N CYS A 96 -2.19 53.05 -20.07
CA CYS A 96 -0.86 52.67 -20.50
C CYS A 96 -0.45 53.41 -21.79
N ILE A 97 0.69 54.11 -21.73
CA ILE A 97 1.27 54.88 -22.85
C ILE A 97 1.76 53.94 -23.96
N ILE A 98 2.17 52.72 -23.59
CA ILE A 98 2.65 51.68 -24.51
C ILE A 98 1.43 50.94 -25.08
N ARG A 99 0.72 51.55 -26.03
CA ARG A 99 -0.51 50.96 -26.59
C ARG A 99 -0.23 49.71 -27.45
N THR A 100 -0.62 48.56 -26.89
CA THR A 100 -1.40 47.48 -27.53
C THR A 100 -0.78 46.48 -28.52
N SER A 101 0.47 46.60 -28.99
CA SER A 101 1.04 45.56 -29.89
C SER A 101 2.01 44.55 -29.22
N SER A 102 2.60 44.90 -28.07
CA SER A 102 3.71 44.12 -27.51
C SER A 102 3.29 43.06 -26.48
N ILE A 103 2.18 43.27 -25.76
CA ILE A 103 1.78 42.38 -24.66
C ILE A 103 0.50 41.65 -25.06
N LYS A 104 0.66 40.54 -25.80
CA LYS A 104 -0.34 39.47 -25.80
C LYS A 104 -0.14 38.74 -24.47
N THR A 105 -0.91 39.08 -23.44
CA THR A 105 -1.10 38.16 -22.32
C THR A 105 -1.78 36.92 -22.91
N PRO A 106 -1.15 35.73 -22.89
CA PRO A 106 -1.88 34.51 -23.23
C PRO A 106 -2.87 34.27 -22.09
N ASP A 107 -4.07 34.83 -22.24
CA ASP A 107 -5.17 34.69 -21.29
C ASP A 107 -5.73 33.24 -21.27
N SER A 108 -5.13 32.32 -22.01
CA SER A 108 -5.53 30.93 -22.10
C SER A 108 -4.30 30.03 -22.28
N GLU A 109 -3.47 29.91 -21.26
CA GLU A 109 -2.67 28.68 -21.12
C GLU A 109 -3.40 27.79 -20.12
N GLY A 110 -4.28 26.92 -20.64
CA GLY A 110 -4.44 25.62 -20.00
C GLY A 110 -3.03 25.08 -19.78
N ASN A 111 -2.74 24.59 -18.57
CA ASN A 111 -1.42 24.09 -18.22
C ASN A 111 -0.95 23.18 -19.36
N PRO A 112 0.07 23.55 -20.17
CA PRO A 112 0.38 22.85 -21.41
C PRO A 112 0.74 21.38 -21.16
N LEU A 113 1.13 21.07 -19.93
CA LEU A 113 1.34 19.71 -19.45
C LEU A 113 0.02 18.92 -19.28
N LEU A 114 -1.04 19.55 -18.81
CA LEU A 114 -2.36 18.95 -18.63
C LEU A 114 -3.01 18.62 -19.99
N GLU A 115 -2.87 19.52 -20.96
CA GLU A 115 -3.39 19.32 -22.31
C GLU A 115 -2.65 18.20 -23.08
N GLN A 116 -1.39 17.92 -22.73
CA GLN A 116 -0.64 16.77 -23.27
C GLN A 116 -1.03 15.44 -22.63
N LEU A 117 -1.50 15.45 -21.39
CA LEU A 117 -1.96 14.25 -20.68
C LEU A 117 -3.37 13.83 -21.12
N GLU A 118 -4.23 14.79 -21.48
CA GLU A 118 -5.58 14.52 -21.99
C GLU A 118 -5.60 13.96 -23.42
N LYS A 119 -4.51 14.14 -24.18
CA LYS A 119 -4.36 13.68 -25.58
C LYS A 119 -3.79 12.27 -25.73
N LYS A 120 -3.58 11.54 -24.63
CA LYS A 120 -2.88 10.25 -24.61
C LYS A 120 -3.79 9.09 -24.25
#